data_AF-A0A2M9QBZ4-F1
#
_entry.id   AF-A0A2M9QBZ4-F1
#
_cell.length_a   1.000
_cell.length_b   1.000
_cell.length_c   1.000
_cell.angle_alpha   90.00
_cell.angle_beta   90.00
_cell.angle_gamma   90.00
#
_symmetry.space_group_name_H-M   'P 1'
#
loop_
_entity.id
_entity.type
_entity.pdbx_description
1 polymer ?
#
loop_
_entity_poly.entity_id
_entity_poly.type
_entity_poly.pdbx_seq_one_letter_code
_entity_poly.pdbx_strand_id
1 'polypeptide(L)'
;MELNEFQKWLKDYYDTRGWSDLSIFTRIGFLAEETGEVARAIRALEIGRDRPDEKIQTYEENKQELVEELGDVLGNIIVIANKYDISLEEIFSAHQEKLMERYKA
;
A
#
# COMPACT_ATOMS: atom_id res chain seq x y z
N MET A 1 -0.18 13.86 9.26
CA MET A 1 -1.59 13.46 9.19
C MET A 1 -1.74 12.26 10.08
N GLU A 2 -2.71 12.27 10.99
CA GLU A 2 -3.00 11.10 11.81
C GLU A 2 -3.58 9.98 10.93
N LEU A 3 -3.44 8.71 11.33
CA LEU A 3 -3.87 7.55 10.53
C LEU A 3 -5.37 7.61 10.18
N ASN A 4 -6.20 7.91 11.18
CA ASN A 4 -7.63 8.15 11.02
C ASN A 4 -7.97 9.31 10.06
N GLU A 5 -7.20 10.40 10.12
CA GLU A 5 -7.39 11.54 9.21
C GLU A 5 -7.07 11.15 7.77
N PHE A 6 -6.02 10.34 7.57
CA PHE A 6 -5.64 9.84 6.26
C PHE A 6 -6.65 8.85 5.69
N GLN A 7 -7.13 7.89 6.49
CA GLN A 7 -8.17 6.95 6.08
C GLN A 7 -9.44 7.69 5.63
N LYS A 8 -9.85 8.73 6.39
CA LYS A 8 -11.00 9.57 6.04
C LYS A 8 -10.76 10.37 4.76
N TRP A 9 -9.61 11.06 4.67
CA TRP A 9 -9.27 11.83 3.47
C TRP A 9 -9.27 10.95 2.21
N LEU A 10 -8.72 9.74 2.31
CA LEU A 10 -8.66 8.80 1.20
C LEU A 10 -10.05 8.30 0.81
N LYS A 11 -10.90 7.98 1.79
CA LYS A 11 -12.31 7.64 1.56
C LYS A 11 -13.03 8.77 0.80
N ASP A 12 -12.96 9.99 1.32
CA ASP A 12 -13.64 11.15 0.72
C ASP A 12 -13.13 11.41 -0.69
N TYR A 13 -11.81 11.34 -0.91
CA TYR A 13 -11.22 11.52 -2.24
C TYR A 13 -11.69 10.43 -3.22
N TYR A 14 -11.71 9.16 -2.81
CA TYR A 14 -12.11 8.05 -3.67
C TYR A 14 -13.62 8.07 -3.99
N ASP A 15 -14.44 8.49 -3.03
CA ASP A 15 -15.88 8.70 -3.23
C ASP A 15 -16.13 9.76 -4.32
N THR A 16 -15.37 10.88 -4.34
CA THR A 16 -15.51 11.92 -5.40
C THR A 16 -15.19 11.42 -6.81
N ARG A 17 -14.48 10.29 -6.93
CA ARG A 17 -14.07 9.69 -8.21
C ARG A 17 -14.93 8.49 -8.60
N GLY A 18 -15.91 8.11 -7.76
CA GLY A 18 -16.72 6.89 -7.96
C GLY A 18 -15.91 5.60 -7.82
N TRP A 19 -14.70 5.67 -7.26
CA TRP A 19 -13.81 4.52 -7.17
C TRP A 19 -14.26 3.57 -6.06
N SER A 20 -14.89 4.06 -5.01
CA SER A 20 -15.40 3.24 -3.90
C SER A 20 -16.44 2.20 -4.34
N ASP A 21 -17.10 2.43 -5.49
CA ASP A 21 -18.10 1.54 -6.08
C ASP A 21 -17.49 0.34 -6.82
N LEU A 22 -16.17 0.34 -7.04
CA LEU A 22 -15.49 -0.76 -7.71
C LEU A 22 -15.68 -2.08 -6.94
N SER A 23 -15.78 -3.17 -7.71
CA SER A 23 -15.95 -4.52 -7.15
C SER A 23 -14.74 -4.88 -6.27
N ILE A 24 -14.96 -5.68 -5.22
CA ILE A 24 -13.85 -6.12 -4.36
C ILE A 24 -12.82 -6.94 -5.14
N PHE A 25 -13.25 -7.70 -6.17
CA PHE A 25 -12.33 -8.45 -7.03
C PHE A 25 -11.43 -7.54 -7.85
N THR A 26 -11.95 -6.39 -8.31
CA THR A 26 -11.14 -5.35 -8.96
C THR A 26 -10.11 -4.78 -7.98
N ARG A 27 -10.51 -4.51 -6.73
CA ARG A 27 -9.61 -3.98 -5.70
C ARG A 27 -8.49 -4.94 -5.31
N ILE A 28 -8.78 -6.23 -5.22
CA ILE A 28 -7.75 -7.24 -5.00
C ILE A 28 -6.81 -7.36 -6.21
N GLY A 29 -7.33 -7.18 -7.43
CA GLY A 29 -6.49 -7.07 -8.64
C GLY A 29 -5.48 -5.94 -8.53
N PHE A 30 -5.93 -4.72 -8.23
CA PHE A 30 -5.05 -3.57 -8.04
C PHE A 30 -4.04 -3.79 -6.92
N LEU A 31 -4.46 -4.32 -5.76
CA LEU A 31 -3.53 -4.63 -4.67
C LEU A 31 -2.41 -5.59 -5.11
N ALA A 32 -2.71 -6.58 -5.96
CA ALA A 32 -1.72 -7.50 -6.49
C ALA A 32 -0.76 -6.81 -7.48
N GLU A 33 -1.28 -5.91 -8.32
CA GLU A 33 -0.49 -5.06 -9.22
C GLU A 33 0.49 -4.19 -8.42
N GLU A 34 0.02 -3.42 -7.43
CA GLU A 34 0.89 -2.54 -6.63
C GLU A 34 1.95 -3.33 -5.82
N THR A 35 1.60 -4.53 -5.36
CA THR A 35 2.59 -5.40 -4.68
C THR A 35 3.69 -5.84 -5.64
N GLY A 36 3.36 -6.05 -6.92
CA GLY A 36 4.33 -6.32 -7.98
C GLY A 36 5.24 -5.11 -8.27
N GLU A 37 4.67 -3.91 -8.26
CA GLU A 37 5.41 -2.67 -8.42
C GLU A 37 6.37 -2.41 -7.24
N VAL A 38 5.94 -2.66 -5.99
CA VAL A 38 6.85 -2.66 -4.82
C VAL A 38 8.01 -3.63 -5.02
N ALA A 39 7.74 -4.86 -5.48
CA ALA A 39 8.79 -5.83 -5.74
C ALA A 39 9.77 -5.35 -6.83
N ARG A 40 9.26 -4.68 -7.86
CA ARG A 40 10.07 -4.06 -8.93
C ARG A 40 10.95 -2.93 -8.39
N ALA A 41 10.39 -2.04 -7.55
CA ALA A 41 11.12 -0.93 -6.93
C ALA A 41 12.25 -1.42 -6.00
N ILE A 42 11.97 -2.42 -5.15
CA ILE A 42 12.99 -3.03 -4.29
C ILE A 42 14.11 -3.66 -5.14
N ARG A 43 13.74 -4.40 -6.21
CA ARG A 43 14.74 -4.99 -7.11
C ARG A 43 15.63 -3.92 -7.73
N ALA A 44 15.06 -2.80 -8.19
CA ALA A 44 15.81 -1.68 -8.75
C ALA A 44 16.79 -1.10 -7.73
N LEU A 45 16.36 -0.93 -6.49
CA LEU A 45 17.14 -0.35 -5.40
C LEU A 45 18.29 -1.26 -4.93
N GLU A 46 18.05 -2.56 -4.83
CA GLU A 46 19.00 -3.52 -4.24
C GLU A 46 20.01 -4.08 -5.26
N ILE A 47 19.53 -4.50 -6.44
CA ILE A 47 20.34 -5.24 -7.42
C ILE A 47 20.29 -4.64 -8.82
N GLY A 48 19.59 -3.53 -8.99
CA GLY A 48 19.40 -2.89 -10.29
C GLY A 48 18.48 -3.66 -11.23
N ARG A 49 18.26 -3.06 -12.40
CA ARG A 49 17.47 -3.63 -13.49
C ARG A 49 18.33 -3.71 -14.73
N ASP A 50 18.58 -4.92 -15.20
CA ASP A 50 19.34 -5.17 -16.42
C ASP A 50 18.43 -4.98 -17.64
N ARG A 51 18.12 -3.71 -17.93
CA ARG A 51 17.27 -3.30 -19.05
C ARG A 51 17.98 -2.23 -19.88
N PRO A 52 18.29 -2.50 -21.16
CA PRO A 52 19.06 -1.58 -21.99
C PRO A 52 18.32 -0.28 -22.33
N ASP A 53 17.00 -0.25 -22.15
CA ASP A 53 16.11 0.88 -22.39
C ASP A 53 15.86 1.74 -21.14
N GLU A 54 16.26 1.28 -19.94
CA GLU A 54 16.04 2.01 -18.69
C GLU A 54 17.23 2.90 -18.33
N LYS A 55 16.94 4.12 -17.89
CA LYS A 55 17.97 5.00 -17.33
C LYS A 55 18.38 4.46 -15.97
N ILE A 56 19.69 4.49 -15.70
CA ILE A 56 20.21 4.20 -14.37
C ILE A 56 19.72 5.32 -13.43
N GLN A 57 18.84 4.95 -12.51
CA GLN A 57 18.36 5.82 -11.43
C GLN A 57 19.39 5.85 -10.29
N THR A 58 19.44 7.00 -9.61
CA THR A 58 20.16 7.15 -8.34
C THR A 58 19.43 6.41 -7.22
N TYR A 59 20.13 6.17 -6.10
CA TYR A 59 19.53 5.58 -4.92
C TYR A 59 18.31 6.37 -4.41
N GLU A 60 18.40 7.70 -4.37
CA GLU A 60 17.30 8.55 -3.90
C GLU A 60 16.08 8.49 -4.84
N GLU A 61 16.30 8.41 -6.16
CA GLU A 61 15.21 8.21 -7.13
C GLU A 61 14.53 6.84 -6.94
N ASN A 62 15.31 5.77 -6.79
CA ASN A 62 14.76 4.42 -6.52
C ASN A 62 14.02 4.35 -5.17
N LYS A 63 14.54 5.05 -4.15
CA LYS A 63 13.91 5.11 -2.83
C LYS A 63 12.60 5.90 -2.89
N GLN A 64 12.55 6.99 -3.66
CA GLN A 64 11.32 7.74 -3.87
C GLN A 64 10.26 6.89 -4.59
N GLU A 65 10.66 6.15 -5.62
CA GLU A 65 9.78 5.18 -6.29
C GLU A 65 9.25 4.15 -5.29
N LEU A 66 10.11 3.55 -4.45
CA LEU A 66 9.65 2.62 -3.41
C LEU A 66 8.65 3.24 -2.43
N VAL A 67 8.83 4.51 -2.05
CA VAL A 67 7.88 5.22 -1.17
C VAL A 67 6.51 5.36 -1.83
N GLU A 68 6.49 5.66 -3.14
CA GLU A 68 5.25 5.77 -3.93
C GLU A 68 4.53 4.42 -4.01
N GLU A 69 5.23 3.36 -4.40
CA GLU A 69 4.63 2.03 -4.56
C GLU A 69 4.13 1.45 -3.21
N LEU A 70 4.86 1.70 -2.11
CA LEU A 70 4.39 1.33 -0.77
C LEU A 70 3.12 2.11 -0.39
N GLY A 71 3.03 3.38 -0.81
CA GLY A 71 1.84 4.21 -0.67
C GLY A 71 0.64 3.65 -1.42
N ASP A 72 0.84 3.16 -2.64
CA ASP A 72 -0.22 2.58 -3.47
C ASP A 72 -0.74 1.24 -2.91
N VAL A 73 0.15 0.40 -2.36
CA VAL A 73 -0.26 -0.79 -1.59
C VAL A 73 -1.09 -0.38 -0.37
N LEU A 74 -0.63 0.60 0.41
CA LEU A 74 -1.33 1.05 1.60
C LEU A 74 -2.70 1.65 1.25
N GLY A 75 -2.78 2.44 0.18
CA GLY A 75 -4.02 3.01 -0.34
C GLY A 75 -5.04 1.93 -0.68
N ASN A 76 -4.63 0.88 -1.40
CA ASN A 76 -5.51 -0.24 -1.72
C ASN A 76 -5.98 -1.00 -0.46
N ILE A 77 -5.12 -1.20 0.54
CA ILE A 77 -5.51 -1.80 1.83
C ILE A 77 -6.56 -0.93 2.53
N ILE A 78 -6.37 0.38 2.57
CA ILE A 78 -7.31 1.33 3.19
C ILE A 78 -8.66 1.31 2.47
N VAL A 79 -8.68 1.25 1.14
CA VAL A 79 -9.93 1.15 0.38
C VAL A 79 -10.69 -0.13 0.72
N ILE A 80 -9.97 -1.26 0.87
CA ILE A 80 -10.58 -2.53 1.29
C ILE A 80 -11.14 -2.38 2.71
N ALA A 81 -10.37 -1.82 3.64
CA ALA A 81 -10.81 -1.58 5.02
C ALA A 81 -12.08 -0.72 5.07
N ASN A 82 -12.11 0.40 4.33
CA ASN A 82 -13.27 1.27 4.20
C ASN A 82 -14.50 0.55 3.62
N LYS A 83 -14.33 -0.37 2.66
CA LYS A 83 -15.44 -1.14 2.07
C LYS A 83 -16.14 -2.03 3.10
N TYR A 84 -15.40 -2.50 4.10
CA TYR A 84 -15.90 -3.39 5.16
C TYR A 84 -16.14 -2.66 6.49
N ASP A 85 -16.06 -1.33 6.50
CA ASP A 85 -16.20 -0.50 7.72
C ASP A 85 -15.21 -0.90 8.83
N ILE A 86 -13.95 -1.14 8.44
CA ILE A 86 -12.84 -1.49 9.33
C ILE A 86 -11.92 -0.27 9.47
N SER A 87 -11.61 0.14 10.69
CA SER A 87 -10.62 1.20 10.95
C SER A 87 -9.17 0.67 10.88
N LEU A 88 -8.23 1.55 10.52
CA LEU A 88 -6.81 1.22 10.57
C LEU A 88 -6.34 0.91 11.99
N GLU A 89 -6.87 1.60 13.00
CA GLU A 89 -6.59 1.33 14.41
C GLU A 89 -6.97 -0.11 14.79
N GLU A 90 -8.15 -0.60 14.38
CA GLU A 90 -8.55 -1.99 14.61
C GLU A 90 -7.55 -2.98 13.97
N ILE A 91 -7.11 -2.71 12.73
CA ILE A 91 -6.12 -3.55 12.03
C ILE A 91 -4.80 -3.59 12.79
N PHE A 92 -4.28 -2.42 13.20
CA PHE A 92 -2.99 -2.32 13.89
C PHE A 92 -3.04 -2.93 15.28
N SER A 93 -4.08 -2.66 16.06
CA SER A 93 -4.26 -3.26 17.39
C SER A 93 -4.33 -4.78 17.30
N ALA A 94 -5.15 -5.33 16.39
CA ALA A 94 -5.26 -6.77 16.21
C ALA A 94 -3.93 -7.41 15.77
N HIS A 95 -3.17 -6.75 14.89
CA HIS A 95 -1.85 -7.26 14.49
C HIS A 95 -0.83 -7.22 15.63
N GLN A 96 -0.79 -6.14 16.40
CA GLN A 96 0.09 -5.98 17.54
C GLN A 96 -0.21 -7.03 18.62
N GLU A 97 -1.48 -7.22 18.99
CA GLU A 97 -1.90 -8.23 19.96
C GLU A 97 -1.47 -9.63 19.53
N LYS A 98 -1.72 -9.99 18.26
CA LYS A 98 -1.30 -11.28 17.68
C LYS A 98 0.21 -11.51 17.77
N LEU A 99 1.03 -10.48 17.53
CA LEU A 99 2.48 -10.58 17.67
C LEU A 99 2.89 -10.74 19.13
N MET A 100 2.32 -9.95 20.04
CA MET A 100 2.60 -10.05 21.47
C MET A 100 2.25 -11.43 22.01
N GLU A 101 1.11 -12.00 21.64
CA GLU A 101 0.70 -13.35 22.07
C GLU A 101 1.60 -14.45 21.51
N ARG A 102 1.99 -14.34 20.23
CA ARG A 102 2.86 -15.34 19.58
C ARG A 102 4.21 -15.49 20.27
N TYR A 103 4.72 -14.42 20.86
CA TYR A 103 6.03 -14.38 21.51
C TYR A 103 5.95 -14.15 23.03
N LYS A 104 4.79 -14.40 23.66
CA LYS A 104 4.71 -14.50 25.12
C LYS A 104 5.52 -15.72 25.57
N ALA A 105 6.56 -15.46 26.36
CA ALA A 105 7.37 -16.48 27.04
C ALA A 105 6.56 -17.25 28.08
#